data_AF-R7PST1-F1
#
_entry.id   AF-R7PST1-F1
#
_cell.length_a   1.000
_cell.length_b   1.000
_cell.length_c   1.000
_cell.angle_alpha   90.00
_cell.angle_beta   90.00
_cell.angle_gamma   90.00
#
_symmetry.space_group_name_H-M   'P 1'
#
loop_
_entity.id
_entity.type
_entity.pdbx_description
1 polymer ?
#
loop_
_entity_poly.entity_id
_entity_poly.type
_entity_poly.pdbx_seq_one_letter_code
_entity_poly.pdbx_strand_id
1 'polypeptide(L)'
;MGEDSLLLAAAGFSVTLCEHNPIITLLLKDTIERAKSIPELADIVSRMTVIEGNSECILSKLKVSPDIIFLDPMFPMKKKKSLVKEKLQVLQKLESPCTNEEILLQAAMQARPTRIVIKRPAKGPYLANIKPSYSISGDSIRYDCIVM
;
A
#
# COMPACT_ATOMS: atom_id res chain seq x y z
N MET A 1 -4.80 1.52 9.04
CA MET A 1 -3.75 0.72 8.37
C MET A 1 -4.44 -0.41 7.64
N GLY A 2 -4.25 -0.56 6.34
CA GLY A 2 -4.97 -1.55 5.52
C GLY A 2 -6.37 -1.12 5.05
N GLU A 3 -6.73 0.17 5.16
CA GLU A 3 -8.03 0.69 4.74
C GLU A 3 -8.25 0.52 3.23
N ASP A 4 -7.27 0.93 2.42
CA ASP A 4 -7.33 0.75 0.96
C ASP A 4 -7.41 -0.74 0.59
N SER A 5 -6.66 -1.59 1.30
CA SER A 5 -6.71 -3.04 1.11
C SER A 5 -8.07 -3.64 1.44
N LEU A 6 -8.73 -3.16 2.51
CA LEU A 6 -10.08 -3.58 2.87
C LEU A 6 -11.10 -3.13 1.82
N LEU A 7 -10.99 -1.90 1.30
CA LEU A 7 -11.86 -1.39 0.25
C LEU A 7 -11.70 -2.18 -1.06
N LEU A 8 -10.47 -2.52 -1.45
CA LEU A 8 -10.21 -3.38 -2.60
C LEU A 8 -10.79 -4.78 -2.39
N ALA A 9 -10.60 -5.36 -1.20
CA ALA A 9 -11.19 -6.65 -0.87
C ALA A 9 -12.73 -6.58 -0.88
N ALA A 10 -13.32 -5.49 -0.38
CA ALA A 10 -14.77 -5.28 -0.39
C ALA A 10 -15.33 -5.15 -1.81
N ALA A 11 -14.54 -4.59 -2.74
CA ALA A 11 -14.86 -4.53 -4.16
C ALA A 11 -14.71 -5.89 -4.89
N GLY A 12 -14.28 -6.95 -4.19
CA GLY A 12 -14.20 -8.32 -4.71
C GLY A 12 -12.80 -8.78 -5.12
N PHE A 13 -11.76 -7.96 -4.95
CA PHE A 13 -10.39 -8.36 -5.27
C PHE A 13 -9.79 -9.30 -4.22
N SER A 14 -8.95 -10.24 -4.65
CA SER A 14 -8.01 -10.93 -3.76
C SER A 14 -6.81 -10.01 -3.51
N VAL A 15 -6.57 -9.66 -2.25
CA VAL A 15 -5.59 -8.64 -1.87
C VAL A 15 -4.48 -9.25 -1.03
N THR A 16 -3.24 -9.12 -1.50
CA THR A 16 -2.06 -9.42 -0.70
C THR A 16 -1.47 -8.11 -0.17
N LEU A 17 -1.45 -7.97 1.15
CA LEU A 17 -0.85 -6.84 1.86
C LEU A 17 0.59 -7.18 2.20
N CYS A 18 1.54 -6.36 1.76
CA CYS A 18 2.96 -6.52 2.09
C CYS A 18 3.34 -5.44 3.09
N GLU A 19 3.80 -5.85 4.28
CA GLU A 19 4.22 -4.92 5.34
C GLU A 19 5.59 -5.32 5.87
N HIS A 20 6.51 -4.37 5.91
CA HIS A 20 7.87 -4.61 6.38
C HIS A 20 7.98 -4.58 7.90
N ASN A 21 7.20 -3.73 8.56
CA ASN A 21 7.27 -3.59 10.00
C ASN A 21 6.58 -4.78 10.68
N PRO A 22 7.29 -5.55 11.52
CA PRO A 22 6.73 -6.74 12.16
C PRO A 22 5.59 -6.41 13.14
N ILE A 23 5.66 -5.27 13.83
CA ILE A 23 4.62 -4.82 14.76
C ILE A 23 3.34 -4.49 13.99
N ILE A 24 3.46 -3.74 12.89
CA ILE A 24 2.30 -3.39 12.04
C ILE A 24 1.70 -4.64 11.42
N THR A 25 2.55 -5.54 10.93
CA THR A 25 2.12 -6.83 10.38
C THR A 25 1.32 -7.62 11.42
N LEU A 26 1.79 -7.70 12.66
CA LEU A 26 1.08 -8.40 13.73
C LEU A 26 -0.27 -7.75 14.04
N LEU A 27 -0.33 -6.41 14.11
CA LEU A 27 -1.57 -5.66 14.32
C LEU A 27 -2.57 -5.87 13.17
N LEU A 28 -2.09 -5.92 11.93
CA LEU A 28 -2.91 -6.20 10.74
C LEU A 28 -3.47 -7.63 10.79
N LYS A 29 -2.62 -8.61 11.08
CA LYS A 29 -3.04 -10.02 11.23
C LYS A 29 -4.09 -10.18 12.32
N ASP A 30 -3.85 -9.64 13.51
CA ASP A 30 -4.83 -9.65 14.61
C ASP A 30 -6.16 -9.00 14.22
N THR A 31 -6.10 -7.85 13.53
CA THR A 31 -7.31 -7.15 13.09
C THR A 31 -8.11 -7.95 12.07
N ILE A 32 -7.43 -8.61 11.13
CA ILE A 32 -8.07 -9.49 10.15
C ILE A 32 -8.69 -10.71 10.83
N GLU A 33 -7.98 -11.36 11.77
CA GLU A 33 -8.52 -12.51 12.51
C GLU A 33 -9.78 -12.12 13.31
N ARG A 34 -9.76 -10.98 14.02
CA ARG A 34 -10.95 -10.50 14.73
C ARG A 34 -12.11 -10.16 13.79
N ALA A 35 -11.81 -9.60 12.61
CA ALA A 35 -12.82 -9.25 11.62
C ALA A 35 -13.51 -10.48 11.00
N LYS A 36 -12.87 -11.67 10.98
CA LYS A 36 -13.51 -12.91 10.53
C LYS A 36 -14.71 -13.31 11.39
N SER A 37 -14.73 -12.92 12.66
CA SER A 37 -15.85 -13.18 13.57
C SER A 37 -17.03 -12.22 13.39
N ILE A 38 -16.89 -11.21 12.53
CA ILE A 38 -17.95 -10.24 12.22
C ILE A 38 -18.58 -10.66 10.88
N PRO A 39 -19.86 -11.12 10.86
CA PRO A 39 -20.49 -11.70 9.67
C PRO A 39 -20.41 -10.81 8.43
N GLU A 40 -20.57 -9.49 8.60
CA GLU A 40 -20.54 -8.50 7.51
C GLU A 40 -19.14 -8.32 6.90
N LEU A 41 -18.09 -8.66 7.63
CA LEU A 41 -16.70 -8.49 7.21
C LEU A 41 -16.02 -9.81 6.84
N ALA A 42 -16.55 -10.94 7.29
CA ALA A 42 -15.92 -12.25 7.16
C ALA A 42 -15.55 -12.59 5.71
N ASP A 43 -16.48 -12.40 4.78
CA ASP A 43 -16.25 -12.62 3.35
C ASP A 43 -15.19 -11.66 2.78
N ILE A 44 -15.23 -10.39 3.18
CA ILE A 44 -14.28 -9.36 2.73
C ILE A 44 -12.86 -9.72 3.17
N VAL A 45 -12.66 -9.99 4.46
CA VAL A 45 -11.32 -10.25 5.00
C VAL A 45 -10.79 -11.63 4.61
N SER A 46 -11.67 -12.57 4.21
CA SER A 46 -11.23 -13.86 3.64
C SER A 46 -10.41 -13.70 2.35
N ARG A 47 -10.60 -12.59 1.63
CA ARG A 47 -9.83 -12.24 0.43
C ARG A 47 -8.51 -11.53 0.73
N MET A 48 -8.21 -11.25 1.99
CA MET A 48 -7.02 -10.51 2.42
C MET A 48 -5.97 -11.45 2.98
N THR A 49 -4.74 -11.37 2.46
CA THR A 49 -3.58 -12.10 2.99
C THR A 49 -2.48 -11.13 3.35
N VAL A 50 -1.96 -11.20 4.59
CA VAL A 50 -0.85 -10.36 5.05
C VAL A 50 0.46 -11.12 4.99
N ILE A 51 1.42 -10.58 4.25
CA ILE A 51 2.80 -11.07 4.17
C ILE A 51 3.71 -10.08 4.87
N GLU A 52 4.47 -10.59 5.83
CA GLU A 52 5.53 -9.84 6.49
C GLU A 52 6.78 -9.86 5.62
N GLY A 53 7.34 -8.68 5.34
CA GLY A 53 8.60 -8.56 4.65
C GLY A 53 8.72 -7.27 3.84
N ASN A 54 9.94 -7.00 3.38
CA ASN A 54 10.17 -5.90 2.45
C ASN A 54 9.45 -6.21 1.12
N SER A 55 8.63 -5.26 0.66
CA SER A 55 7.89 -5.33 -0.60
C SER A 55 8.77 -5.69 -1.79
N GLU A 56 10.01 -5.19 -1.87
CA GLU A 56 10.97 -5.51 -2.95
C GLU A 56 11.28 -7.01 -2.99
N CYS A 57 11.62 -7.58 -1.83
CA CYS A 57 11.91 -9.00 -1.68
C CYS A 57 10.67 -9.85 -1.99
N ILE A 58 9.48 -9.41 -1.57
CA ILE A 58 8.24 -10.14 -1.82
C ILE A 58 7.91 -10.13 -3.32
N LEU A 59 7.95 -8.96 -3.97
CA LEU A 59 7.67 -8.79 -5.39
C LEU A 59 8.60 -9.65 -6.25
N SER A 60 9.89 -9.74 -5.91
CA SER A 60 10.87 -10.60 -6.62
C SER A 60 10.59 -12.10 -6.51
N LYS A 61 9.86 -12.53 -5.47
CA LYS A 61 9.57 -13.95 -5.19
C LYS A 61 8.17 -14.39 -5.65
N LEU A 62 7.38 -13.48 -6.21
CA LEU A 62 6.06 -13.80 -6.73
C LEU A 62 6.19 -14.79 -7.89
N LYS A 63 5.60 -15.97 -7.73
CA LYS A 63 5.55 -17.00 -8.78
C LYS A 63 4.55 -16.68 -9.88
N VAL A 64 3.52 -15.90 -9.54
CA VAL A 64 2.45 -15.47 -10.43
C VAL A 64 2.44 -13.95 -10.41
N SER A 65 2.46 -13.34 -11.59
CA SER A 65 2.36 -11.89 -11.73
C SER A 65 0.98 -11.41 -11.27
N PRO A 66 0.91 -10.41 -10.39
CA PRO A 66 -0.37 -9.84 -9.95
C PRO A 66 -0.99 -9.00 -11.06
N ASP A 67 -2.33 -8.94 -11.15
CA ASP A 67 -2.98 -8.06 -12.13
C ASP A 67 -2.64 -6.59 -11.87
N ILE A 68 -2.69 -6.19 -10.60
CA ILE A 68 -2.49 -4.81 -10.17
C ILE A 68 -1.53 -4.78 -8.98
N ILE A 69 -0.57 -3.85 -9.01
CA ILE A 69 0.21 -3.49 -7.84
C ILE A 69 -0.24 -2.12 -7.35
N PHE A 70 -0.64 -2.05 -6.08
CA PHE A 70 -1.01 -0.80 -5.40
C PHE A 70 0.13 -0.36 -4.47
N LEU A 71 0.65 0.84 -4.69
CA LEU A 71 1.72 1.43 -3.90
C LEU A 71 1.17 2.65 -3.15
N ASP A 72 1.15 2.60 -1.82
CA ASP A 72 0.92 3.77 -0.93
C ASP A 72 2.13 3.96 -0.01
N PRO A 73 3.28 4.35 -0.56
CA PRO A 73 4.47 4.56 0.24
C PRO A 73 4.30 5.78 1.15
N MET A 74 4.36 5.57 2.46
CA MET A 74 4.51 6.65 3.42
C MET A 74 5.91 7.23 3.33
N PHE A 75 6.04 8.36 2.63
CA PHE A 75 7.30 9.09 2.53
C PHE A 75 7.44 10.16 3.61
N PRO A 76 8.68 10.46 4.03
CA PRO A 76 8.90 11.45 5.07
C PRO A 76 8.43 12.82 4.59
N MET A 77 7.35 13.33 5.20
CA MET A 77 6.94 14.71 5.00
C MET A 77 8.06 15.63 5.48
N LYS A 78 8.52 16.57 4.63
CA LYS A 78 9.29 17.72 5.12
C LYS A 78 8.48 18.38 6.24
N LYS A 79 9.03 18.38 7.45
CA LYS A 79 8.40 18.85 8.71
C LYS A 79 7.53 20.09 8.47
N LYS A 80 6.22 19.91 8.45
CA LYS A 80 5.26 20.96 8.83
C LYS A 80 4.49 20.45 10.02
N LYS A 81 4.53 21.21 11.12
CA LYS A 81 3.81 20.98 12.37
C LYS A 81 2.31 21.05 12.10
N SER A 82 1.74 19.99 11.54
CA SER A 82 0.31 19.77 11.54
C SER A 82 0.00 18.88 12.74
N LEU A 83 -1.03 19.24 13.51
CA LEU A 83 -1.61 18.43 14.58
C LEU A 83 -2.26 17.20 13.94
N VAL A 84 -1.42 16.26 13.49
CA VAL A 84 -1.88 14.97 13.01
C VAL A 84 -2.46 14.23 14.23
N LYS A 85 -3.69 13.73 14.10
CA LYS A 85 -4.44 12.98 15.12
C LYS A 85 -3.51 11.97 15.80
N GLU A 86 -3.50 11.93 17.13
CA GLU A 86 -2.51 11.19 17.97
C GLU A 86 -2.21 9.75 17.51
N LYS A 87 -3.23 9.03 17.01
CA LYS A 87 -3.07 7.67 16.45
C LYS A 87 -2.05 7.59 15.29
N LEU A 88 -2.00 8.59 14.42
CA LEU A 88 -1.05 8.60 13.30
C LEU A 88 0.38 8.93 13.76
N GLN A 89 0.54 9.64 14.88
CA GLN A 89 1.87 9.96 15.42
C GLN A 89 2.57 8.73 15.99
N VAL A 90 1.82 7.81 16.60
CA VAL A 90 2.36 6.53 17.08
C VAL A 90 2.79 5.65 15.91
N LEU A 91 1.98 5.59 14.84
CA LEU A 91 2.31 4.83 13.63
C LEU A 91 3.52 5.41 12.89
N GLN A 92 3.59 6.73 12.75
CA GLN A 92 4.77 7.40 12.15
C GLN A 92 6.07 7.16 12.93
N LYS A 93 6.00 6.87 14.23
CA LYS A 93 7.19 6.52 15.04
C LYS A 93 7.61 5.07 14.87
N LEU A 94 6.67 4.19 14.52
CA LEU A 94 6.92 2.77 14.28
C LEU A 94 7.42 2.53 12.86
N GLU A 95 6.97 3.32 11.89
CA GLU A 95 7.35 3.16 10.49
C GLU A 95 8.73 3.74 10.18
N SER A 96 9.58 2.92 9.55
CA SER A 96 10.80 3.41 8.91
C SER A 96 10.44 3.93 7.53
N PRO A 97 10.79 5.17 7.16
CA PRO A 97 10.45 5.71 5.84
C PRO A 97 11.02 4.83 4.73
N CYS A 98 10.26 4.63 3.65
CA CYS A 98 10.77 3.98 2.45
C CYS A 98 12.01 4.77 1.96
N THR A 99 13.16 4.10 1.96
CA THR A 99 14.47 4.73 1.74
C THR A 99 14.79 4.93 0.26
N ASN A 100 14.09 4.27 -0.66
CA ASN A 100 14.35 4.42 -2.10
C ASN A 100 13.11 4.22 -2.99
N GLU A 101 12.59 5.32 -3.55
CA GLU A 101 11.44 5.30 -4.47
C GLU A 101 11.72 4.52 -5.76
N GLU A 102 12.96 4.59 -6.27
CA GLU A 102 13.38 3.99 -7.53
C GLU A 102 13.37 2.47 -7.43
N ILE A 103 13.92 1.93 -6.34
CA ILE A 103 13.99 0.47 -6.12
C ILE A 103 12.57 -0.10 -5.97
N LEU A 104 11.70 0.56 -5.21
CA LEU A 104 10.32 0.11 -5.05
C LEU A 104 9.57 0.07 -6.38
N LEU A 105 9.65 1.16 -7.17
CA LEU A 105 8.96 1.21 -8.46
C LEU A 105 9.55 0.19 -9.44
N GLN A 106 10.87 0.03 -9.48
CA GLN A 106 11.53 -0.95 -10.32
C GLN A 106 11.13 -2.38 -9.96
N ALA A 107 11.08 -2.72 -8.66
CA ALA A 107 10.62 -4.02 -8.19
C ALA A 107 9.15 -4.28 -8.61
N ALA A 108 8.29 -3.26 -8.50
CA ALA A 108 6.90 -3.35 -8.94
C ALA A 108 6.79 -3.57 -10.46
N MET A 109 7.59 -2.88 -11.27
CA MET A 109 7.61 -3.10 -12.72
C MET A 109 8.13 -4.49 -13.09
N GLN A 110 9.15 -5.00 -12.39
CA GLN A 110 9.74 -6.32 -12.62
C GLN A 110 8.78 -7.47 -12.27
N ALA A 111 7.84 -7.26 -11.35
CA ALA A 111 6.76 -8.21 -11.08
C ALA A 111 5.76 -8.36 -12.25
N ARG A 112 5.88 -7.51 -13.29
CA ARG A 112 5.09 -7.52 -14.54
C ARG A 112 3.57 -7.51 -14.32
N PRO A 113 3.03 -6.58 -13.52
CA PRO A 113 1.58 -6.43 -13.43
C PRO A 113 1.01 -5.86 -14.72
N THR A 114 -0.31 -5.97 -14.91
CA THR A 114 -0.99 -5.24 -15.99
C THR A 114 -1.04 -3.73 -15.70
N ARG A 115 -1.06 -3.36 -14.41
CA ARG A 115 -1.10 -1.97 -13.96
C ARG A 115 -0.41 -1.77 -12.62
N ILE A 116 0.27 -0.64 -12.47
CA ILE A 116 0.71 -0.12 -11.18
C ILE A 116 -0.12 1.12 -10.84
N VAL A 117 -0.69 1.15 -9.64
CA VAL A 117 -1.44 2.30 -9.10
C VAL A 117 -0.69 2.85 -7.91
N ILE A 118 -0.38 4.15 -7.94
CA ILE A 118 0.44 4.80 -6.93
C ILE A 118 -0.38 5.91 -6.28
N LYS A 119 -0.61 5.81 -4.98
CA LYS A 119 -1.30 6.84 -4.21
C LYS A 119 -0.30 7.95 -3.85
N ARG A 120 -0.65 9.20 -4.19
CA ARG A 120 0.19 10.39 -3.98
C ARG A 120 -0.64 11.57 -3.46
N PRO A 121 -0.04 12.54 -2.77
CA PRO A 121 -0.67 13.84 -2.56
C PRO A 121 -1.01 14.50 -3.91
N ALA A 122 -2.14 15.21 -4.00
CA ALA A 122 -2.61 15.81 -5.25
C ALA A 122 -1.57 16.71 -5.97
N LYS A 123 -0.72 17.39 -5.19
CA LYS A 123 0.38 18.25 -5.67
C LYS A 123 1.78 17.66 -5.42
N GLY A 124 1.87 16.37 -5.08
CA GLY A 124 3.14 15.69 -4.85
C GLY A 124 3.86 15.36 -6.17
N PRO A 125 5.20 15.20 -6.13
CA PRO A 125 5.96 14.73 -7.28
C PRO A 125 5.56 13.29 -7.64
N TYR A 126 5.83 12.87 -8.87
CA TYR A 126 5.67 11.48 -9.25
C TYR A 126 6.67 10.59 -8.50
N LEU A 127 6.29 9.34 -8.26
CA LEU A 127 7.16 8.35 -7.62
C LEU A 127 8.40 8.13 -8.51
N ALA A 128 9.59 8.24 -7.94
CA ALA A 128 10.87 8.12 -8.65
C ALA A 128 10.99 9.06 -9.88
N ASN A 129 10.25 10.18 -9.89
CA ASN A 129 10.13 11.10 -11.02
C ASN A 129 9.67 10.44 -12.35
N ILE A 130 9.04 9.26 -12.30
CA ILE A 130 8.53 8.59 -13.50
C ILE A 130 7.12 9.08 -13.79
N LYS A 131 6.91 9.64 -15.00
CA LYS A 131 5.59 10.12 -15.43
C LYS A 131 4.63 8.92 -15.61
N PRO A 132 3.44 8.93 -14.98
CA PRO A 132 2.45 7.87 -15.18
C PRO A 132 1.81 7.95 -16.56
N SER A 133 1.20 6.84 -17.01
CA SER A 133 0.40 6.79 -18.24
C SER A 133 -0.79 7.75 -18.15
N TYR A 134 -1.43 7.80 -16.98
CA TYR A 134 -2.47 8.77 -16.64
C TYR A 134 -2.59 8.90 -15.11
N SER A 135 -3.31 9.92 -14.65
CA SER A 135 -3.58 10.15 -13.23
C SER A 135 -5.05 10.41 -12.98
N ILE A 136 -5.57 9.91 -11.86
CA ILE A 136 -6.92 10.19 -11.36
C ILE A 136 -6.77 11.11 -10.14
N SER A 137 -7.22 12.35 -10.25
CA SER A 137 -7.04 13.38 -9.21
C SER A 137 -8.31 13.59 -8.39
N GLY A 138 -8.18 13.57 -7.07
CA GLY A 138 -9.14 14.16 -6.13
C GLY A 138 -8.58 15.41 -5.47
N ASP A 139 -9.27 15.93 -4.46
CA ASP A 139 -8.91 17.22 -3.82
C ASP A 139 -7.58 17.17 -3.07
N SER A 140 -7.32 16.06 -2.36
CA SER A 140 -6.14 15.89 -1.50
C SER A 140 -5.19 14.80 -2.00
N ILE A 141 -5.71 13.80 -2.69
CA ILE A 141 -5.01 12.60 -3.14
C ILE A 141 -5.16 12.47 -4.66
N ARG A 142 -4.10 11.98 -5.31
CA ARG A 142 -4.07 11.59 -6.72
C ARG A 142 -3.57 10.15 -6.82
N TYR A 143 -4.14 9.39 -7.74
CA TYR A 143 -3.70 8.05 -8.10
C TYR A 143 -2.99 8.11 -9.45
N ASP A 144 -1.68 7.89 -9.44
CA ASP A 144 -0.85 7.82 -10.63
C ASP A 144 -0.88 6.38 -11.17
N CYS A 145 -1.27 6.17 -12.43
CA CYS A 145 -1.44 4.86 -13.04
C CYS A 145 -0.41 4.63 -14.15
N ILE A 146 0.38 3.55 -14.02
CA ILE A 146 1.30 3.09 -15.05
C ILE A 146 0.71 1.81 -15.65
N VAL A 147 0.51 1.81 -16.96
CA VAL A 147 0.08 0.65 -17.75
C VAL A 147 1.33 0.01 -18.37
N MET A 148 1.47 -1.31 -18.24
CA MET A 148 2.61 -2.07 -18.76
C MET A 148 2.39 -2.59 -20.18
#